data_AF-A0A1H8W636-F1
#
_entry.id   AF-A0A1H8W636-F1
#
_cell.length_a   1.000
_cell.length_b   1.000
_cell.length_c   1.000
_cell.angle_alpha   90.00
_cell.angle_beta   90.00
_cell.angle_gamma   90.00
#
_symmetry.space_group_name_H-M   'P 1'
#
loop_
_entity.id
_entity.type
_entity.pdbx_description
1 polymer ?
#
loop_
_entity_poly.entity_id
_entity_poly.type
_entity_poly.pdbx_seq_one_letter_code
_entity_poly.pdbx_strand_id
1 'polypeptide(L)'
;MRTSSRRVAYSCLLALFSLLAMAGVQAQPVPPPTPPPDESTFGSAGMPENVVPGTDIAFYAKWLVENVQTALYWAREGIRTCDRKLFDDARKVTEEMIDRLRKQMGSADPNGPTGRRYRHDIDQLQRLIERMGDFDKECPQAKTIEALMEFFLHGGFSLPFFLASNITSLDFLSHEQRSVFGGGGRNTGLFGGGFRVNVYKVNPTVFLEARFQTAFGAPSFQQTFGLSGFGAPAQAPFGESLVRENWGIPILLGTTWSLGTLGARGPALGLDIYGGITIANWTQSLNGAEAGTPGTPSFAAQQTRTSIDPTFGLGLRLPTVDLNGDGRSDLIVGLYGEVAFRQGSSVTVVSPNTGGLTYTGWVDTRPTASITLRVSVPFGRGALFRAD
;
A
#
# COMPACT_ATOMS: atom_id res chain seq x y z
N MET A 1 12.22 -15.95 -39.37
CA MET A 1 11.18 -16.17 -38.34
C MET A 1 11.30 -15.12 -37.24
N ARG A 2 10.57 -13.99 -37.33
CA ARG A 2 10.57 -12.93 -36.31
C ARG A 2 9.22 -12.21 -36.34
N THR A 3 8.26 -12.67 -35.54
CA THR A 3 7.05 -11.93 -35.13
C THR A 3 6.28 -12.74 -34.09
N SER A 4 6.58 -12.64 -32.79
CA SER A 4 5.61 -13.10 -31.77
C SER A 4 5.65 -12.44 -30.38
N SER A 5 6.62 -11.58 -30.01
CA SER A 5 6.66 -11.08 -28.62
C SER A 5 5.73 -9.88 -28.32
N ARG A 6 5.16 -9.21 -29.33
CA ARG A 6 4.30 -8.02 -29.10
C ARG A 6 2.85 -8.34 -28.68
N ARG A 7 2.37 -9.58 -28.87
CA ARG A 7 0.97 -9.93 -28.56
C ARG A 7 0.70 -10.22 -27.09
N VAL A 8 1.72 -10.62 -26.32
CA VAL A 8 1.53 -11.02 -24.91
C VAL A 8 1.32 -9.81 -23.98
N ALA A 9 1.95 -8.67 -24.27
CA ALA A 9 1.84 -7.47 -23.44
C ALA A 9 0.46 -6.78 -23.53
N TYR A 10 -0.22 -6.85 -24.68
CA TYR A 10 -1.55 -6.23 -24.85
C TYR A 10 -2.69 -7.04 -24.22
N SER A 11 -2.56 -8.38 -24.16
CA SER A 11 -3.58 -9.24 -23.57
C SER A 11 -3.69 -9.11 -22.05
N CYS A 12 -2.59 -8.82 -21.33
CA CYS A 12 -2.65 -8.55 -19.89
C CYS A 12 -3.32 -7.21 -19.56
N LEU A 13 -3.19 -6.20 -20.42
CA LEU A 13 -3.74 -4.85 -20.18
C LEU A 13 -5.26 -4.79 -20.45
N LEU A 14 -5.76 -5.57 -21.41
CA LEU A 14 -7.18 -5.68 -21.72
C LEU A 14 -7.96 -6.52 -20.69
N ALA A 15 -7.34 -7.56 -20.11
CA ALA A 15 -7.95 -8.33 -19.03
C ALA A 15 -8.18 -7.51 -17.75
N LEU A 16 -7.36 -6.48 -17.52
CA LEU A 16 -7.45 -5.60 -16.35
C LEU A 16 -8.62 -4.61 -16.45
N PHE A 17 -8.98 -4.15 -17.66
CA PHE A 17 -10.07 -3.18 -17.86
C PHE A 17 -11.47 -3.81 -17.78
N SER A 18 -11.60 -5.09 -18.14
CA SER A 18 -12.89 -5.80 -18.06
C SER A 18 -13.31 -6.18 -16.63
N LEU A 19 -12.37 -6.28 -15.68
CA LEU A 19 -12.69 -6.59 -14.28
C LEU A 19 -13.24 -5.38 -13.51
N LEU A 20 -12.90 -4.15 -13.92
CA LEU A 20 -13.31 -2.90 -13.26
C LEU A 20 -14.75 -2.47 -13.57
N ALA A 21 -15.38 -3.05 -14.59
CA ALA A 21 -16.72 -2.63 -15.05
C ALA A 21 -17.91 -3.35 -14.37
N MET A 22 -17.68 -4.32 -13.45
CA MET A 22 -18.76 -5.19 -12.94
C MET A 22 -19.17 -4.98 -11.46
N ALA A 23 -18.60 -4.02 -10.74
CA ALA A 23 -18.92 -3.83 -9.32
C ALA A 23 -19.92 -2.68 -9.08
N GLY A 24 -21.16 -2.86 -9.50
CA GLY A 24 -22.29 -2.02 -9.08
C GLY A 24 -22.99 -2.64 -7.87
N VAL A 25 -22.75 -2.13 -6.66
CA VAL A 25 -23.46 -2.55 -5.45
C VAL A 25 -24.48 -1.47 -5.06
N GLN A 26 -25.76 -1.79 -5.20
CA GLN A 26 -26.87 -0.96 -4.71
C GLN A 26 -27.06 -1.19 -3.20
N ALA A 27 -27.06 -0.09 -2.44
CA ALA A 27 -27.46 -0.09 -1.03
C ALA A 27 -28.98 -0.26 -0.91
N GLN A 28 -29.43 -1.14 -0.01
CA GLN A 28 -30.86 -1.27 0.30
C GLN A 28 -31.32 -0.14 1.24
N PRO A 29 -32.52 0.43 1.01
CA PRO A 29 -33.06 1.49 1.85
C PRO A 29 -33.55 0.95 3.20
N VAL A 30 -33.30 1.73 4.24
CA VAL A 30 -33.79 1.52 5.61
C VAL A 30 -35.31 1.77 5.65
N PRO A 31 -36.11 0.89 6.27
CA PRO A 31 -37.55 1.08 6.37
C PRO A 31 -37.91 2.24 7.31
N PRO A 32 -38.98 3.00 7.00
CA PRO A 32 -39.43 4.11 7.84
C PRO A 32 -40.06 3.62 9.16
N PRO A 33 -40.04 4.46 10.21
CA PRO A 33 -40.62 4.13 11.51
C PRO A 33 -42.14 3.98 11.44
N THR A 34 -42.68 3.02 12.20
CA THR A 34 -44.11 2.73 12.32
C THR A 34 -44.85 3.82 13.10
N PRO A 35 -46.09 4.17 12.69
CA PRO A 35 -46.92 5.14 13.41
C PRO A 35 -47.41 4.59 14.76
N PRO A 36 -47.71 5.46 15.75
CA PRO A 36 -48.12 5.05 17.08
C PRO A 36 -49.53 4.43 17.08
N PRO A 37 -49.80 3.43 17.95
CA PRO A 37 -51.12 2.85 18.14
C PRO A 37 -52.06 3.74 18.97
N ASP A 38 -53.36 3.60 18.73
CA ASP A 38 -54.46 4.37 19.36
C ASP A 38 -54.50 4.27 20.89
N GLU A 39 -54.77 5.42 21.51
CA GLU A 39 -54.64 5.75 22.94
C GLU A 39 -55.70 5.13 23.88
N SER A 40 -56.54 4.21 23.39
CA SER A 40 -57.79 3.79 24.06
C SER A 40 -57.68 2.56 24.98
N THR A 41 -56.47 2.03 25.24
CA THR A 41 -56.28 0.82 26.06
C THR A 41 -55.41 1.05 27.30
N PHE A 42 -55.88 1.89 28.24
CA PHE A 42 -55.31 1.94 29.60
C PHE A 42 -56.33 1.41 30.62
N GLY A 43 -56.54 0.09 30.63
CA GLY A 43 -57.38 -0.59 31.61
C GLY A 43 -56.64 -0.89 32.92
N SER A 44 -57.28 -0.58 34.05
CA SER A 44 -57.01 -0.98 35.46
C SER A 44 -55.61 -0.71 36.02
N ALA A 45 -55.47 -0.48 37.33
CA ALA A 45 -54.20 -0.21 38.02
C ALA A 45 -53.26 -1.44 38.12
N GLY A 46 -53.03 -2.11 36.99
CA GLY A 46 -52.29 -3.36 36.86
C GLY A 46 -50.77 -3.20 36.82
N MET A 47 -50.08 -4.35 36.85
CA MET A 47 -48.63 -4.50 36.72
C MET A 47 -48.18 -4.11 35.30
N PRO A 48 -46.90 -3.77 35.06
CA PRO A 48 -46.40 -3.54 33.70
C PRO A 48 -46.49 -4.85 32.89
N GLU A 49 -47.26 -4.82 31.79
CA GLU A 49 -47.62 -6.03 31.03
C GLU A 49 -46.65 -6.32 29.88
N ASN A 50 -45.83 -5.35 29.47
CA ASN A 50 -44.98 -5.47 28.28
C ASN A 50 -43.51 -5.61 28.68
N VAL A 51 -43.01 -6.85 28.71
CA VAL A 51 -41.61 -7.16 29.02
C VAL A 51 -40.79 -7.19 27.73
N VAL A 52 -39.63 -6.52 27.72
CA VAL A 52 -38.70 -6.58 26.58
C VAL A 52 -38.04 -7.96 26.53
N PRO A 53 -38.17 -8.72 25.42
CA PRO A 53 -37.62 -10.08 25.33
C PRO A 53 -36.12 -10.15 25.67
N GLY A 54 -35.76 -11.08 26.55
CA GLY A 54 -34.36 -11.28 26.96
C GLY A 54 -33.85 -10.26 27.99
N THR A 55 -34.74 -9.48 28.62
CA THR A 55 -34.42 -8.58 29.72
C THR A 55 -35.44 -8.69 30.86
N ASP A 56 -35.10 -8.12 32.01
CA ASP A 56 -35.98 -7.91 33.17
C ASP A 56 -36.75 -6.57 33.10
N ILE A 57 -36.69 -5.85 31.97
CA ILE A 57 -37.27 -4.51 31.83
C ILE A 57 -38.72 -4.64 31.34
N ALA A 58 -39.65 -4.09 32.12
CA ALA A 58 -41.08 -4.08 31.81
C ALA A 58 -41.62 -2.65 31.68
N PHE A 59 -42.49 -2.43 30.71
CA PHE A 59 -43.10 -1.14 30.39
C PHE A 59 -44.63 -1.20 30.44
N TYR A 60 -45.24 -0.07 30.81
CA TYR A 60 -46.69 0.09 30.66
C TYR A 60 -47.08 0.35 29.21
N ALA A 61 -46.26 1.09 28.45
CA ALA A 61 -46.53 1.40 27.06
C ALA A 61 -45.93 0.36 26.10
N LYS A 62 -46.78 -0.31 25.31
CA LYS A 62 -46.35 -1.33 24.33
C LYS A 62 -45.33 -0.81 23.31
N TRP A 63 -45.48 0.43 22.84
CA TRP A 63 -44.59 1.03 21.83
C TRP A 63 -43.14 1.22 22.33
N LEU A 64 -42.92 1.26 23.65
CA LEU A 64 -41.57 1.33 24.21
C LEU A 64 -40.81 0.03 23.99
N VAL A 65 -41.49 -1.13 24.00
CA VAL A 65 -40.82 -2.43 23.87
C VAL A 65 -40.10 -2.57 22.54
N GLU A 66 -40.75 -2.21 21.43
CA GLU A 66 -40.17 -2.33 20.09
C GLU A 66 -38.96 -1.40 19.89
N ASN A 67 -39.06 -0.17 20.40
CA ASN A 67 -37.98 0.81 20.30
C ASN A 67 -36.79 0.47 21.21
N VAL A 68 -37.06 0.01 22.44
CA VAL A 68 -36.02 -0.44 23.38
C VAL A 68 -35.29 -1.66 22.85
N GLN A 69 -36.00 -2.62 22.23
CA GLN A 69 -35.37 -3.78 21.61
C GLN A 69 -34.43 -3.37 20.47
N THR A 70 -34.83 -2.40 19.65
CA THR A 70 -34.00 -1.86 18.56
C THR A 70 -32.76 -1.14 19.11
N ALA A 71 -32.93 -0.28 20.12
CA ALA A 71 -31.82 0.41 20.76
C ALA A 71 -30.84 -0.57 21.43
N LEU A 72 -31.33 -1.60 22.11
CA LEU A 72 -30.49 -2.66 22.69
C LEU A 72 -29.72 -3.43 21.63
N TYR A 73 -30.34 -3.73 20.49
CA TYR A 73 -29.67 -4.38 19.37
C TYR A 73 -28.53 -3.49 18.83
N TRP A 74 -28.79 -2.21 18.57
CA TRP A 74 -27.76 -1.28 18.10
C TRP A 74 -26.65 -1.04 19.11
N ALA A 75 -26.96 -0.93 20.40
CA ALA A 75 -25.94 -0.77 21.45
C ALA A 75 -25.02 -1.99 21.53
N ARG A 76 -25.60 -3.21 21.53
CA ARG A 76 -24.81 -4.47 21.56
C ARG A 76 -23.98 -4.63 20.30
N GLU A 77 -24.54 -4.32 19.13
CA GLU A 77 -23.82 -4.40 17.87
C GLU A 77 -22.71 -3.35 17.77
N GLY A 78 -22.97 -2.12 18.25
CA GLY A 78 -21.99 -1.05 18.35
C GLY A 78 -20.82 -1.42 19.26
N ILE A 79 -21.08 -2.04 20.41
CA ILE A 79 -20.02 -2.57 21.28
C ILE A 79 -19.27 -3.70 20.58
N ARG A 80 -19.98 -4.69 20.03
CA ARG A 80 -19.38 -5.86 19.34
C ARG A 80 -18.49 -5.47 18.17
N THR A 81 -18.87 -4.44 17.41
CA THR A 81 -18.14 -3.97 16.23
C THR A 81 -17.22 -2.78 16.52
N CYS A 82 -17.20 -2.28 17.77
CA CYS A 82 -16.56 -1.03 18.13
C CYS A 82 -17.00 0.16 17.25
N ASP A 83 -18.25 0.18 16.78
CA ASP A 83 -18.84 1.30 16.04
C ASP A 83 -19.45 2.32 17.00
N ARG A 84 -18.71 3.42 17.25
CA ARG A 84 -19.13 4.50 18.14
C ARG A 84 -20.43 5.15 17.69
N LYS A 85 -20.64 5.31 16.38
CA LYS A 85 -21.82 6.00 15.85
C LYS A 85 -23.07 5.16 16.11
N LEU A 86 -22.99 3.85 15.86
CA LEU A 86 -24.12 2.94 16.10
C LEU A 86 -24.52 2.90 17.59
N PHE A 87 -23.53 2.93 18.48
CA PHE A 87 -23.77 3.02 19.92
C PHE A 87 -24.39 4.37 20.33
N ASP A 88 -23.85 5.49 19.82
CA ASP A 88 -24.38 6.83 20.11
C ASP A 88 -25.81 7.01 19.56
N ASP A 89 -26.12 6.45 18.39
CA ASP A 89 -27.48 6.44 17.81
C ASP A 89 -28.46 5.65 18.71
N ALA A 90 -28.04 4.51 19.25
CA ALA A 90 -28.84 3.72 20.20
C ALA A 90 -29.17 4.52 21.48
N ARG A 91 -28.16 5.23 22.01
CA ARG A 91 -28.33 6.08 23.18
C ARG A 91 -29.26 7.25 22.90
N LYS A 92 -29.09 7.91 21.75
CA LYS A 92 -29.94 9.02 21.32
C LYS A 92 -31.41 8.63 21.17
N VAL A 93 -31.71 7.48 20.56
CA VAL A 93 -33.09 6.96 20.46
C VAL A 93 -33.68 6.76 21.86
N THR A 94 -32.89 6.27 22.81
CA THR A 94 -33.32 6.07 24.19
C THR A 94 -33.62 7.40 24.91
N GLU A 95 -32.77 8.41 24.71
CA GLU A 95 -32.97 9.76 25.25
C GLU A 95 -34.23 10.44 24.65
N GLU A 96 -34.47 10.29 23.33
CA GLU A 96 -35.67 10.80 22.68
C GLU A 96 -36.97 10.16 23.22
N MET A 97 -36.93 8.87 23.59
CA MET A 97 -38.07 8.21 24.25
C MET A 97 -38.35 8.82 25.64
N ILE A 98 -37.31 9.08 26.44
CA ILE A 98 -37.44 9.73 27.76
C ILE A 98 -38.08 11.11 27.61
N ASP A 99 -37.63 11.91 26.64
CA ASP A 99 -38.15 13.25 26.42
C ASP A 99 -39.62 13.25 25.96
N ARG A 100 -40.03 12.27 25.14
CA ARG A 100 -41.44 12.08 24.78
C ARG A 100 -42.31 11.75 25.99
N LEU A 101 -41.86 10.84 26.86
CA LEU A 101 -42.59 10.48 28.08
C LEU A 101 -42.68 11.66 29.06
N ARG A 102 -41.62 12.46 29.20
CA ARG A 102 -41.64 13.69 30.02
C ARG A 102 -42.66 14.71 29.52
N LYS A 103 -42.75 14.89 28.20
CA LYS A 103 -43.76 15.78 27.59
C LYS A 103 -45.18 15.28 27.87
N GLN A 104 -45.44 13.98 27.74
CA GLN A 104 -46.75 13.38 28.06
C GLN A 104 -47.08 13.46 29.56
N MET A 105 -46.08 13.31 30.42
CA MET A 105 -46.25 13.46 31.86
C MET A 105 -46.60 14.90 32.27
N GLY A 106 -46.09 15.92 31.57
CA GLY A 106 -46.41 17.32 31.82
C GLY A 106 -47.90 17.66 31.65
N SER A 107 -48.62 16.88 30.85
CA SER A 107 -50.08 16.99 30.68
C SER A 107 -50.89 16.12 31.64
N ALA A 108 -50.27 15.17 32.34
CA ALA A 108 -50.94 14.25 33.26
C ALA A 108 -50.77 14.72 34.71
N ASP A 109 -51.74 14.39 35.60
CA ASP A 109 -51.54 14.55 37.03
C ASP A 109 -50.33 13.68 37.45
N PRO A 110 -49.22 14.28 37.94
CA PRO A 110 -48.04 13.54 38.31
C PRO A 110 -48.32 12.52 39.42
N ASN A 111 -49.29 12.80 40.30
CA ASN A 111 -49.68 11.91 41.40
C ASN A 111 -50.76 10.91 41.00
N GLY A 112 -51.41 11.11 39.86
CA GLY A 112 -52.39 10.20 39.29
C GLY A 112 -51.78 8.85 38.86
N PRO A 113 -52.61 7.83 38.61
CA PRO A 113 -52.16 6.53 38.14
C PRO A 113 -51.28 6.62 36.88
N THR A 114 -51.66 7.47 35.93
CA THR A 114 -50.94 7.68 34.67
C THR A 114 -49.56 8.33 34.90
N GLY A 115 -49.48 9.37 35.75
CA GLY A 115 -48.21 10.00 36.11
C GLY A 115 -47.24 9.03 36.79
N ARG A 116 -47.74 8.09 37.61
CA ARG A 116 -46.91 7.03 38.21
C ARG A 116 -46.36 6.05 37.18
N ARG A 117 -47.13 5.70 36.14
CA ARG A 117 -46.69 4.84 35.03
C ARG A 117 -45.59 5.49 34.20
N TYR A 118 -45.75 6.76 33.83
CA TYR A 118 -44.70 7.48 33.10
C TYR A 118 -43.41 7.60 33.91
N ARG A 119 -43.50 7.87 35.22
CA ARG A 119 -42.31 7.87 36.09
C ARG A 119 -41.62 6.50 36.13
N HIS A 120 -42.39 5.41 36.21
CA HIS A 120 -41.84 4.06 36.16
C HIS A 120 -41.10 3.80 34.83
N ASP A 121 -41.73 4.09 33.69
CA ASP A 121 -41.13 3.83 32.38
C ASP A 121 -39.89 4.71 32.12
N ILE A 122 -39.89 5.96 32.59
CA ILE A 122 -38.71 6.84 32.53
C ILE A 122 -37.56 6.25 33.36
N ASP A 123 -37.82 5.77 34.58
CA ASP A 123 -36.79 5.18 35.46
C ASP A 123 -36.18 3.92 34.83
N GLN A 124 -36.98 3.08 34.17
CA GLN A 124 -36.48 1.92 33.43
C GLN A 124 -35.58 2.31 32.24
N LEU A 125 -35.93 3.36 31.48
CA LEU A 125 -35.10 3.85 30.38
C LEU A 125 -33.79 4.47 30.88
N GLN A 126 -33.80 5.14 32.03
CA GLN A 126 -32.57 5.69 32.63
C GLN A 126 -31.62 4.57 33.06
N ARG A 127 -32.15 3.53 33.74
CA ARG A 127 -31.37 2.32 34.08
C ARG A 127 -30.82 1.61 32.85
N LEU A 128 -31.55 1.63 31.74
CA LEU A 128 -31.09 1.08 30.46
C LEU A 128 -29.85 1.84 29.93
N ILE A 129 -29.88 3.18 29.93
CA ILE A 129 -28.72 4.01 29.53
C ILE A 129 -27.52 3.71 30.44
N GLU A 130 -27.73 3.58 31.73
CA GLU A 130 -26.66 3.21 32.68
C GLU A 130 -26.10 1.81 32.40
N ARG A 131 -26.97 0.83 32.11
CA ARG A 131 -26.57 -0.55 31.77
C ARG A 131 -25.91 -0.71 30.41
N MET A 132 -26.16 0.19 29.45
CA MET A 132 -25.43 0.22 28.18
C MET A 132 -23.93 0.48 28.38
N GLY A 133 -23.54 0.99 29.56
CA GLY A 133 -22.15 1.16 29.95
C GLY A 133 -21.50 2.38 29.28
N ASP A 134 -20.20 2.49 29.50
CA ASP A 134 -19.37 3.48 28.86
C ASP A 134 -18.69 2.82 27.66
N PHE A 135 -19.02 3.28 26.45
CA PHE A 135 -18.44 2.75 25.22
C PHE A 135 -16.91 2.76 25.28
N ASP A 136 -16.29 3.78 25.88
CA ASP A 136 -14.84 3.88 25.95
C ASP A 136 -14.22 2.90 26.97
N LYS A 137 -15.01 2.33 27.88
CA LYS A 137 -14.55 1.26 28.78
C LYS A 137 -14.67 -0.13 28.16
N GLU A 138 -15.75 -0.39 27.43
CA GLU A 138 -16.02 -1.69 26.79
C GLU A 138 -15.28 -1.84 25.47
N CYS A 139 -15.16 -0.75 24.73
CA CYS A 139 -14.38 -0.60 23.53
C CYS A 139 -13.28 0.43 23.83
N PRO A 140 -12.28 0.09 24.67
CA PRO A 140 -11.14 0.97 24.87
C PRO A 140 -10.59 1.21 23.48
N GLN A 141 -10.75 2.44 22.99
CA GLN A 141 -10.28 2.78 21.66
C GLN A 141 -8.86 2.25 21.61
N ALA A 142 -8.57 1.35 20.68
CA ALA A 142 -7.21 1.22 20.19
C ALA A 142 -6.90 2.52 19.44
N LYS A 143 -6.87 3.62 20.21
CA LYS A 143 -6.22 4.89 19.95
C LYS A 143 -4.71 4.72 20.12
N THR A 144 -4.21 3.51 20.00
CA THR A 144 -2.91 3.35 19.40
C THR A 144 -3.08 3.74 17.93
N ILE A 145 -2.69 4.98 17.63
CA ILE A 145 -1.90 5.22 16.42
C ILE A 145 -0.66 4.35 16.59
N GLU A 146 -0.83 3.03 16.44
CA GLU A 146 0.26 2.14 16.11
C GLU A 146 0.64 2.61 14.71
N ALA A 147 1.57 3.56 14.68
CA ALA A 147 2.58 3.68 13.65
C ALA A 147 3.21 2.29 13.57
N LEU A 148 2.50 1.42 12.84
CA LEU A 148 2.80 0.02 12.75
C LEU A 148 4.02 -0.02 11.86
N MET A 149 5.18 -0.14 12.51
CA MET A 149 6.41 -0.38 11.80
C MET A 149 6.38 -1.84 11.38
N GLU A 150 6.23 -2.06 10.08
CA GLU A 150 6.30 -3.38 9.45
C GLU A 150 7.73 -3.58 8.95
N PHE A 151 8.45 -4.55 9.52
CA PHE A 151 9.74 -4.99 8.99
C PHE A 151 9.53 -6.12 7.99
N PHE A 152 10.16 -6.02 6.82
CA PHE A 152 10.02 -7.02 5.77
C PHE A 152 11.36 -7.35 5.10
N LEU A 153 11.55 -8.63 4.79
CA LEU A 153 12.57 -9.06 3.84
C LEU A 153 11.94 -9.10 2.46
N HIS A 154 12.69 -8.72 1.43
CA HIS A 154 12.20 -8.79 0.07
C HIS A 154 13.21 -9.37 -0.90
N GLY A 155 12.68 -10.14 -1.85
CA GLY A 155 13.39 -10.66 -3.01
C GLY A 155 12.66 -10.30 -4.29
N GLY A 156 13.39 -10.11 -5.39
CA GLY A 156 12.79 -9.71 -6.64
C GLY A 156 13.74 -9.70 -7.82
N PHE A 157 13.23 -9.26 -8.95
CA PHE A 157 14.06 -8.96 -10.13
C PHE A 157 13.59 -7.67 -10.78
N SER A 158 14.54 -6.90 -11.30
CA SER A 158 14.29 -5.66 -12.02
C SER A 158 14.49 -5.87 -13.53
N LEU A 159 13.51 -5.40 -14.31
CA LEU A 159 13.52 -5.39 -15.78
C LEU A 159 13.63 -3.93 -16.26
N PRO A 160 14.71 -3.53 -16.93
CA PRO A 160 14.85 -2.17 -17.47
C PRO A 160 14.03 -1.99 -18.77
N PHE A 161 13.38 -0.83 -18.94
CA PHE A 161 12.46 -0.53 -20.06
C PHE A 161 13.09 0.26 -21.22
N PHE A 162 14.34 0.70 -21.09
CA PHE A 162 14.99 1.50 -22.13
C PHE A 162 16.30 0.88 -22.61
N LEU A 163 16.53 1.00 -23.92
CA LEU A 163 17.86 0.90 -24.53
C LEU A 163 18.68 2.12 -24.09
N ALA A 164 19.14 2.13 -22.84
CA ALA A 164 20.15 3.09 -22.43
C ALA A 164 21.43 2.76 -23.21
N SER A 165 21.88 3.65 -24.10
CA SER A 165 23.20 3.54 -24.72
C SER A 165 24.16 4.39 -23.89
N ASN A 166 25.08 3.74 -23.16
CA ASN A 166 25.95 4.38 -22.17
C ASN A 166 27.42 4.40 -22.59
N ILE A 167 27.73 4.15 -23.87
CA ILE A 167 29.09 4.25 -24.38
C ILE A 167 29.06 5.03 -25.69
N THR A 168 29.84 6.10 -25.72
CA THR A 168 30.27 6.76 -26.94
C THR A 168 31.79 6.80 -26.88
N SER A 169 32.46 5.95 -27.67
CA SER A 169 33.89 6.16 -27.90
C SER A 169 34.05 7.49 -28.64
N LEU A 170 34.87 8.39 -28.11
CA LEU A 170 35.20 9.65 -28.76
C LEU A 170 36.72 9.69 -28.86
N ASP A 171 37.23 9.30 -30.02
CA ASP A 171 38.62 9.50 -30.37
C ASP A 171 38.80 10.98 -30.74
N PHE A 172 39.69 11.69 -30.03
CA PHE A 172 39.98 13.09 -30.31
C PHE A 172 41.02 13.27 -31.42
N LEU A 173 41.70 12.19 -31.86
CA LEU A 173 42.73 12.25 -32.89
C LEU A 173 42.17 12.05 -34.31
N SER A 174 40.99 11.46 -34.46
CA SER A 174 40.26 11.43 -35.73
C SER A 174 38.82 11.91 -35.51
N HIS A 175 38.48 13.07 -36.09
CA HIS A 175 37.10 13.51 -36.19
C HIS A 175 36.23 12.38 -36.79
N GLU A 176 35.16 12.01 -36.09
CA GLU A 176 34.03 11.19 -36.57
C GLU A 176 34.16 9.66 -36.65
N GLN A 177 34.38 8.96 -35.53
CA GLN A 177 33.81 7.60 -35.41
C GLN A 177 33.05 7.40 -34.10
N ARG A 178 31.73 7.51 -34.20
CA ARG A 178 30.78 7.20 -33.12
C ARG A 178 30.38 5.73 -33.25
N SER A 179 31.13 4.84 -32.58
CA SER A 179 30.73 3.43 -32.51
C SER A 179 29.58 3.28 -31.50
N VAL A 180 28.37 3.02 -32.00
CA VAL A 180 27.17 2.79 -31.18
C VAL A 180 26.75 1.33 -31.37
N PHE A 181 27.07 0.49 -30.40
CA PHE A 181 26.53 -0.87 -30.32
C PHE A 181 25.49 -0.97 -29.21
N GLY A 182 24.38 -1.62 -29.49
CA GLY A 182 23.24 -1.75 -28.58
C GLY A 182 23.61 -2.53 -27.31
N GLY A 183 23.59 -1.85 -26.17
CA GLY A 183 23.61 -2.49 -24.85
C GLY A 183 22.22 -3.02 -24.50
N GLY A 184 22.16 -4.18 -23.88
CA GLY A 184 20.94 -4.75 -23.30
C GLY A 184 21.03 -4.67 -21.79
N GLY A 185 20.02 -4.11 -21.13
CA GLY A 185 19.90 -4.25 -19.68
C GLY A 185 19.73 -5.73 -19.31
N ARG A 186 20.37 -6.17 -18.23
CA ARG A 186 20.21 -7.53 -17.71
C ARG A 186 19.22 -7.53 -16.56
N ASN A 187 18.47 -8.63 -16.45
CA ASN A 187 17.62 -8.86 -15.30
C ASN A 187 18.51 -8.92 -14.06
N THR A 188 18.25 -8.04 -13.11
CA THR A 188 19.06 -7.94 -11.90
C THR A 188 18.24 -8.49 -10.74
N GLY A 189 18.72 -9.57 -10.13
CA GLY A 189 18.16 -10.07 -8.87
C GLY A 189 18.37 -9.04 -7.78
N LEU A 190 17.32 -8.73 -7.02
CA LEU A 190 17.35 -7.81 -5.91
C LEU A 190 17.03 -8.59 -4.63
N PHE A 191 17.83 -8.37 -3.60
CA PHE A 191 17.55 -8.86 -2.26
C PHE A 191 17.76 -7.74 -1.26
N GLY A 192 16.93 -7.72 -0.22
CA GLY A 192 16.98 -6.64 0.73
C GLY A 192 16.06 -6.82 1.91
N GLY A 193 16.12 -5.84 2.80
CA GLY A 193 15.21 -5.68 3.92
C GLY A 193 14.72 -4.25 3.98
N GLY A 194 13.67 -3.99 4.75
CA GLY A 194 13.19 -2.64 4.94
C GLY A 194 12.20 -2.55 6.07
N PHE A 195 11.76 -1.33 6.31
CA PHE A 195 10.63 -1.06 7.17
C PHE A 195 9.67 -0.10 6.49
N ARG A 196 8.39 -0.30 6.75
CA ARG A 196 7.32 0.62 6.37
C ARG A 196 6.62 1.09 7.63
N VAL A 197 6.44 2.39 7.77
CA VAL A 197 5.66 3.03 8.82
C VAL A 197 4.43 3.64 8.17
N ASN A 198 3.25 3.17 8.57
CA ASN A 198 2.00 3.84 8.19
C ASN A 198 1.82 5.07 9.09
N VAL A 199 2.05 6.25 8.52
CA VAL A 199 1.98 7.54 9.23
C VAL A 199 0.52 7.90 9.51
N TYR A 200 -0.38 7.66 8.54
CA TYR A 200 -1.81 7.87 8.68
C TYR A 200 -2.59 6.70 8.08
N LYS A 201 -3.34 5.98 8.91
CA LYS A 201 -4.25 4.90 8.50
C LYS A 201 -5.64 5.45 8.13
N VAL A 202 -5.69 6.28 7.09
CA VAL A 202 -6.95 6.63 6.40
C VAL A 202 -6.94 5.99 5.01
N ASN A 203 -8.02 6.08 4.22
CA ASN A 203 -7.97 5.74 2.80
C ASN A 203 -7.88 7.05 2.00
N PRO A 204 -6.72 7.38 1.38
CA PRO A 204 -5.55 6.52 1.22
C PRO A 204 -4.60 6.52 2.44
N THR A 205 -3.90 5.41 2.67
CA THR A 205 -2.98 5.27 3.82
C THR A 205 -1.66 5.92 3.47
N VAL A 206 -1.22 6.89 4.25
CA VAL A 206 0.08 7.54 4.05
C VAL A 206 1.16 6.71 4.72
N PHE A 207 2.22 6.37 3.98
CA PHE A 207 3.32 5.57 4.48
C PHE A 207 4.68 6.24 4.22
N LEU A 208 5.60 6.01 5.15
CA LEU A 208 7.03 6.22 4.98
C LEU A 208 7.70 4.85 4.91
N GLU A 209 8.51 4.61 3.90
CA GLU A 209 9.19 3.33 3.68
C GLU A 209 10.67 3.58 3.48
N ALA A 210 11.52 2.86 4.20
CA ALA A 210 12.95 2.82 3.95
C ALA A 210 13.37 1.38 3.70
N ARG A 211 14.20 1.17 2.67
CA ARG A 211 14.70 -0.16 2.33
C ARG A 211 16.21 -0.13 2.24
N PHE A 212 16.83 -1.27 2.47
CA PHE A 212 18.17 -1.59 2.02
C PHE A 212 18.03 -2.66 0.95
N GLN A 213 18.53 -2.39 -0.26
CA GLN A 213 18.53 -3.33 -1.37
C GLN A 213 19.97 -3.53 -1.86
N THR A 214 20.31 -4.76 -2.24
CA THR A 214 21.56 -5.05 -2.91
C THR A 214 21.28 -5.97 -4.10
N ALA A 215 22.02 -5.74 -5.17
CA ALA A 215 22.08 -6.64 -6.30
C ALA A 215 23.23 -7.66 -6.17
N PHE A 216 23.93 -7.70 -5.02
CA PHE A 216 25.15 -8.48 -4.81
C PHE A 216 26.22 -8.24 -5.89
N GLY A 217 26.32 -6.99 -6.38
CA GLY A 217 27.24 -6.63 -7.45
C GLY A 217 26.87 -7.24 -8.81
N ALA A 218 25.64 -7.72 -8.98
CA ALA A 218 25.14 -8.15 -10.28
C ALA A 218 25.13 -6.96 -11.27
N PRO A 219 25.46 -7.22 -12.54
CA PRO A 219 25.50 -6.18 -13.56
C PRO A 219 24.08 -5.70 -13.88
N SER A 220 23.77 -4.44 -13.52
CA SER A 220 22.52 -3.79 -13.87
C SER A 220 22.49 -3.42 -15.35
N PHE A 221 23.66 -3.12 -15.91
CA PHE A 221 23.83 -2.77 -17.30
C PHE A 221 25.16 -3.28 -17.82
N GLN A 222 25.14 -4.00 -18.95
CA GLN A 222 26.33 -4.45 -19.65
C GLN A 222 26.21 -4.06 -21.13
N GLN A 223 27.18 -3.31 -21.62
CA GLN A 223 27.27 -2.92 -23.02
C GLN A 223 28.64 -3.30 -23.55
N THR A 224 28.68 -4.22 -24.49
CA THR A 224 29.89 -4.55 -25.24
C THR A 224 30.09 -3.53 -26.36
N PHE A 225 31.34 -3.19 -26.65
CA PHE A 225 31.69 -2.30 -27.77
C PHE A 225 32.79 -2.93 -28.63
N GLY A 226 32.78 -2.55 -29.91
CA GLY A 226 33.65 -3.07 -30.97
C GLY A 226 34.00 -1.98 -31.97
N LEU A 227 35.03 -2.18 -32.79
CA LEU A 227 35.36 -1.27 -33.88
C LEU A 227 34.41 -1.58 -35.04
N SER A 228 33.52 -0.64 -35.38
CA SER A 228 32.71 -0.71 -36.60
C SER A 228 33.38 0.10 -37.71
N GLY A 229 34.40 -0.46 -38.35
CA GLY A 229 34.98 0.12 -39.56
C GLY A 229 34.20 -0.26 -40.81
N PHE A 230 34.05 0.67 -41.76
CA PHE A 230 33.48 0.41 -43.08
C PHE A 230 34.32 -0.67 -43.79
N GLY A 231 33.78 -1.89 -43.93
CA GLY A 231 34.42 -3.00 -44.66
C GLY A 231 35.18 -4.02 -43.81
N ALA A 232 35.27 -3.87 -42.49
CA ALA A 232 35.82 -4.92 -41.63
C ALA A 232 34.75 -6.00 -41.37
N PRO A 233 35.07 -7.31 -41.49
CA PRO A 233 34.16 -8.37 -41.06
C PRO A 233 33.79 -8.13 -39.59
N ALA A 234 32.56 -8.44 -39.18
CA ALA A 234 32.07 -8.22 -37.81
C ALA A 234 33.07 -8.74 -36.78
N GLN A 235 33.93 -7.85 -36.29
CA GLN A 235 34.97 -8.22 -35.34
C GLN A 235 34.30 -8.46 -34.00
N ALA A 236 34.81 -9.46 -33.25
CA ALA A 236 34.36 -9.72 -31.90
C ALA A 236 34.45 -8.42 -31.06
N PRO A 237 33.49 -8.18 -30.15
CA PRO A 237 33.59 -7.04 -29.23
C PRO A 237 34.94 -7.12 -28.49
N PHE A 238 35.67 -6.00 -28.49
CA PHE A 238 37.00 -5.93 -27.90
C PHE A 238 36.96 -5.35 -26.48
N GLY A 239 35.81 -4.80 -26.05
CA GLY A 239 35.61 -4.33 -24.69
C GLY A 239 34.16 -4.32 -24.22
N GLU A 240 33.99 -4.04 -22.93
CA GLU A 240 32.70 -3.89 -22.27
C GLU A 240 32.71 -2.72 -21.28
N SER A 241 31.59 -1.99 -21.24
CA SER A 241 31.24 -1.11 -20.12
C SER A 241 30.19 -1.82 -19.30
N LEU A 242 30.42 -1.84 -17.99
CA LEU A 242 29.60 -2.53 -17.03
C LEU A 242 29.24 -1.56 -15.92
N VAL A 243 27.95 -1.47 -15.61
CA VAL A 243 27.46 -0.79 -14.43
C VAL A 243 26.94 -1.84 -13.47
N ARG A 244 27.45 -1.84 -12.24
CA ARG A 244 27.04 -2.71 -11.14
C ARG A 244 26.45 -1.88 -10.03
N GLU A 245 25.28 -2.27 -9.55
CA GLU A 245 24.72 -1.71 -8.32
C GLU A 245 25.27 -2.51 -7.14
N ASN A 246 25.99 -1.84 -6.25
CA ASN A 246 26.57 -2.47 -5.07
C ASN A 246 25.49 -2.56 -3.98
N TRP A 247 24.87 -1.42 -3.66
CA TRP A 247 23.76 -1.31 -2.72
C TRP A 247 22.94 -0.05 -2.99
N GLY A 248 21.70 -0.03 -2.50
CA GLY A 248 20.79 1.09 -2.57
C GLY A 248 19.95 1.21 -1.30
N ILE A 249 19.66 2.43 -0.88
CA ILE A 249 18.79 2.75 0.25
C ILE A 249 17.70 3.70 -0.25
N PRO A 250 16.57 3.19 -0.76
CA PRO A 250 15.42 4.01 -1.07
C PRO A 250 14.70 4.46 0.22
N ILE A 251 14.42 5.75 0.30
CA ILE A 251 13.59 6.40 1.31
C ILE A 251 12.41 7.01 0.58
N LEU A 252 11.22 6.45 0.82
CA LEU A 252 10.03 6.70 0.03
C LEU A 252 8.90 7.21 0.92
N LEU A 253 8.21 8.23 0.45
CA LEU A 253 6.94 8.69 0.99
C LEU A 253 5.86 8.38 -0.04
N GLY A 254 4.77 7.79 0.41
CA GLY A 254 3.71 7.39 -0.51
C GLY A 254 2.35 7.27 0.13
N THR A 255 1.40 6.89 -0.72
CA THR A 255 0.03 6.59 -0.35
C THR A 255 -0.37 5.24 -0.90
N THR A 256 -1.07 4.44 -0.09
CA THR A 256 -1.68 3.18 -0.48
C THR A 256 -3.19 3.36 -0.58
N TRP A 257 -3.75 3.12 -1.76
CA TRP A 257 -5.17 3.19 -2.04
C TRP A 257 -5.75 1.78 -2.06
N SER A 258 -6.82 1.52 -1.32
CA SER A 258 -7.52 0.24 -1.42
C SER A 258 -8.37 0.24 -2.69
N LEU A 259 -8.11 -0.70 -3.60
CA LEU A 259 -8.88 -0.92 -4.83
C LEU A 259 -10.04 -1.91 -4.64
N GLY A 260 -10.28 -2.36 -3.40
CA GLY A 260 -11.28 -3.38 -3.08
C GLY A 260 -10.67 -4.75 -2.79
N THR A 261 -11.52 -5.70 -2.44
CA THR A 261 -11.12 -7.07 -2.10
C THR A 261 -11.25 -7.99 -3.32
N LEU A 262 -10.34 -8.95 -3.44
CA LEU A 262 -10.44 -10.02 -4.45
C LEU A 262 -11.51 -11.06 -4.05
N GLY A 263 -12.78 -10.65 -4.08
CA GLY A 263 -13.93 -11.46 -3.64
C GLY A 263 -14.40 -11.12 -2.22
N ALA A 264 -15.50 -11.77 -1.79
CA ALA A 264 -16.19 -11.45 -0.53
C ALA A 264 -15.34 -11.65 0.74
N ARG A 265 -14.27 -12.43 0.66
CA ARG A 265 -13.29 -12.68 1.74
C ARG A 265 -11.84 -12.58 1.26
N GLY A 266 -11.63 -12.04 0.06
CA GLY A 266 -10.30 -11.96 -0.52
C GLY A 266 -9.48 -10.84 0.08
N PRO A 267 -8.16 -10.88 -0.10
CA PRO A 267 -7.31 -9.79 0.32
C PRO A 267 -7.61 -8.49 -0.43
N ALA A 268 -7.39 -7.37 0.24
CA ALA A 268 -7.53 -6.05 -0.36
C ALA A 268 -6.36 -5.78 -1.32
N LEU A 269 -6.66 -5.51 -2.59
CA LEU A 269 -5.68 -5.05 -3.56
C LEU A 269 -5.31 -3.59 -3.23
N GLY A 270 -4.03 -3.32 -3.01
CA GLY A 270 -3.51 -1.98 -2.77
C GLY A 270 -2.84 -1.40 -4.03
N LEU A 271 -3.12 -0.13 -4.33
CA LEU A 271 -2.34 0.68 -5.26
C LEU A 271 -1.44 1.63 -4.47
N ASP A 272 -0.14 1.42 -4.57
CA ASP A 272 0.88 2.28 -4.00
C ASP A 272 1.27 3.35 -5.03
N ILE A 273 1.21 4.62 -4.63
CA ILE A 273 1.78 5.76 -5.37
C ILE A 273 2.81 6.39 -4.45
N TYR A 274 4.06 6.47 -4.88
CA TYR A 274 5.14 6.94 -4.03
C TYR A 274 6.22 7.71 -4.78
N GLY A 275 6.92 8.56 -4.02
CA GLY A 275 8.09 9.29 -4.45
C GLY A 275 9.09 9.41 -3.32
N GLY A 276 10.34 9.70 -3.66
CA GLY A 276 11.38 9.87 -2.65
C GLY A 276 12.76 9.95 -3.27
N ILE A 277 13.74 9.51 -2.48
CA ILE A 277 15.15 9.51 -2.86
C ILE A 277 15.73 8.12 -2.67
N THR A 278 16.65 7.74 -3.54
CA THR A 278 17.46 6.53 -3.39
C THR A 278 18.91 6.93 -3.23
N ILE A 279 19.51 6.55 -2.11
CA ILE A 279 20.96 6.67 -1.92
C ILE A 279 21.57 5.39 -2.47
N ALA A 280 22.24 5.45 -3.61
CA ALA A 280 22.81 4.28 -4.27
C ALA A 280 24.33 4.36 -4.36
N ASN A 281 24.99 3.22 -4.16
CA ASN A 281 26.37 3.03 -4.51
C ASN A 281 26.47 2.08 -5.70
N TRP A 282 27.20 2.52 -6.71
CA TRP A 282 27.33 1.78 -7.95
C TRP A 282 28.72 1.97 -8.52
N THR A 283 29.10 1.05 -9.39
CA THR A 283 30.42 0.99 -10.00
C THR A 283 30.27 0.91 -11.51
N GLN A 284 30.87 1.85 -12.21
CA GLN A 284 31.08 1.76 -13.65
C GLN A 284 32.49 1.22 -13.88
N SER A 285 32.61 0.14 -14.64
CA SER A 285 33.91 -0.36 -15.12
C SER A 285 33.91 -0.39 -16.63
N LEU A 286 35.04 -0.01 -17.21
CA LEU A 286 35.32 -0.04 -18.63
C LEU A 286 36.54 -0.93 -18.83
N ASN A 287 36.34 -2.09 -19.44
CA ASN A 287 37.39 -3.08 -19.64
C ASN A 287 37.45 -3.47 -21.11
N GLY A 288 38.65 -3.79 -21.61
CA GLY A 288 38.79 -4.34 -22.95
C GLY A 288 40.19 -4.86 -23.20
N ALA A 289 40.29 -5.68 -24.23
CA ALA A 289 41.55 -6.10 -24.82
C ALA A 289 41.57 -5.54 -26.23
N GLU A 290 42.66 -4.91 -26.64
CA GLU A 290 42.78 -4.44 -28.01
C GLU A 290 42.77 -5.62 -28.98
N ALA A 291 42.00 -5.46 -30.05
CA ALA A 291 41.50 -6.55 -30.86
C ALA A 291 42.60 -7.46 -31.45
N GLY A 292 42.54 -8.75 -31.10
CA GLY A 292 42.93 -9.84 -32.01
C GLY A 292 44.19 -10.64 -31.67
N THR A 293 45.00 -10.24 -30.70
CA THR A 293 46.27 -10.93 -30.41
C THR A 293 46.27 -11.50 -28.99
N PRO A 294 46.37 -12.84 -28.81
CA PRO A 294 46.66 -13.42 -27.50
C PRO A 294 47.91 -12.77 -26.89
N GLY A 295 47.76 -12.14 -25.73
CA GLY A 295 48.85 -11.47 -25.01
C GLY A 295 48.94 -9.94 -25.18
N THR A 296 47.98 -9.27 -25.83
CA THR A 296 47.94 -7.80 -25.83
C THR A 296 47.58 -7.22 -24.46
N PRO A 297 48.16 -6.08 -24.06
CA PRO A 297 47.81 -5.40 -22.82
C PRO A 297 46.33 -4.99 -22.82
N SER A 298 45.60 -5.40 -21.79
CA SER A 298 44.23 -4.98 -21.55
C SER A 298 44.20 -3.56 -20.97
N PHE A 299 43.17 -2.80 -21.30
CA PHE A 299 42.83 -1.58 -20.57
C PHE A 299 41.69 -1.88 -19.59
N ALA A 300 41.76 -1.25 -18.42
CA ALA A 300 40.72 -1.32 -17.41
C ALA A 300 40.67 0.01 -16.67
N ALA A 301 39.47 0.57 -16.54
CA ALA A 301 39.20 1.66 -15.62
C ALA A 301 37.92 1.40 -14.87
N GLN A 302 37.86 1.89 -13.64
CA GLN A 302 36.72 1.73 -12.78
C GLN A 302 36.49 3.02 -12.00
N GLN A 303 35.23 3.40 -11.85
CA GLN A 303 34.81 4.46 -10.96
C GLN A 303 33.64 3.95 -10.13
N THR A 304 33.79 4.04 -8.82
CA THR A 304 32.71 3.81 -7.87
C THR A 304 32.16 5.15 -7.43
N ARG A 305 30.84 5.27 -7.42
CA ARG A 305 30.14 6.50 -7.08
C ARG A 305 29.00 6.21 -6.12
N THR A 306 28.78 7.16 -5.21
CA THR A 306 27.56 7.26 -4.42
C THR A 306 26.73 8.41 -4.97
N SER A 307 25.46 8.16 -5.25
CA SER A 307 24.50 9.15 -5.75
C SER A 307 23.25 9.21 -4.88
N ILE A 308 22.58 10.37 -4.91
CA ILE A 308 21.24 10.57 -4.34
C ILE A 308 20.33 10.84 -5.54
N ASP A 309 19.46 9.87 -5.79
CA ASP A 309 18.72 9.75 -7.04
C ASP A 309 17.21 9.88 -6.76
N PRO A 310 16.51 10.90 -7.30
CA PRO A 310 15.06 11.00 -7.20
C PRO A 310 14.40 9.72 -7.74
N THR A 311 13.41 9.23 -7.00
CA THR A 311 12.72 7.98 -7.33
C THR A 311 11.22 8.19 -7.25
N PHE A 312 10.50 7.74 -8.27
CA PHE A 312 9.05 7.76 -8.32
C PHE A 312 8.54 6.41 -8.78
N GLY A 313 7.43 5.96 -8.23
CA GLY A 313 6.91 4.66 -8.59
C GLY A 313 5.42 4.49 -8.35
N LEU A 314 4.90 3.47 -9.02
CA LEU A 314 3.55 2.96 -8.90
C LEU A 314 3.65 1.47 -8.60
N GLY A 315 2.88 0.97 -7.65
CA GLY A 315 2.92 -0.42 -7.24
C GLY A 315 1.53 -1.00 -7.06
N LEU A 316 1.34 -2.25 -7.47
CA LEU A 316 0.21 -3.06 -7.04
C LEU A 316 0.70 -4.00 -5.95
N ARG A 317 0.07 -3.95 -4.77
CA ARG A 317 0.38 -4.79 -3.61
C ARG A 317 -0.81 -5.71 -3.34
N LEU A 318 -0.51 -6.99 -3.26
CA LEU A 318 -1.44 -8.06 -2.90
C LEU A 318 -0.96 -8.65 -1.57
N PRO A 319 -1.64 -8.37 -0.44
CA PRO A 319 -1.46 -9.15 0.78
C PRO A 319 -2.01 -10.55 0.50
N THR A 320 -1.17 -11.54 0.27
CA THR A 320 -1.62 -12.81 -0.34
C THR A 320 -2.10 -13.86 0.65
N VAL A 321 -1.54 -13.92 1.85
CA VAL A 321 -1.80 -15.05 2.76
C VAL A 321 -1.68 -14.61 4.22
N ASP A 322 -2.65 -15.01 5.04
CA ASP A 322 -2.57 -15.09 6.51
C ASP A 322 -2.23 -16.55 6.86
N LEU A 323 -0.97 -16.83 7.13
CA LEU A 323 -0.46 -18.18 7.38
C LEU A 323 -0.73 -18.64 8.82
N ASN A 324 -0.84 -17.71 9.77
CA ASN A 324 -1.00 -18.03 11.19
C ASN A 324 -2.46 -17.90 11.71
N GLY A 325 -3.38 -17.36 10.90
CA GLY A 325 -4.80 -17.22 11.22
C GLY A 325 -5.11 -16.06 12.17
N ASP A 326 -4.21 -15.09 12.33
CA ASP A 326 -4.38 -13.95 13.22
C ASP A 326 -5.19 -12.78 12.59
N GLY A 327 -5.70 -13.00 11.38
CA GLY A 327 -6.43 -12.03 10.58
C GLY A 327 -5.53 -11.06 9.82
N ARG A 328 -4.22 -11.33 9.69
CA ARG A 328 -3.24 -10.42 9.08
C ARG A 328 -2.45 -11.13 7.98
N SER A 329 -2.00 -10.36 6.99
CA SER A 329 -1.20 -10.93 5.91
C SER A 329 0.25 -11.18 6.34
N ASP A 330 0.66 -12.45 6.30
CA ASP A 330 2.02 -12.96 6.51
C ASP A 330 2.87 -12.99 5.24
N LEU A 331 2.24 -12.88 4.06
CA LEU A 331 2.96 -12.80 2.78
C LEU A 331 2.39 -11.68 1.92
N ILE A 332 3.26 -10.80 1.45
CA ILE A 332 2.90 -9.74 0.49
C ILE A 332 3.62 -9.99 -0.82
N VAL A 333 2.85 -10.03 -1.91
CA VAL A 333 3.40 -10.01 -3.27
C VAL A 333 3.06 -8.67 -3.90
N GLY A 334 4.02 -8.05 -4.58
CA GLY A 334 3.77 -6.80 -5.27
C GLY A 334 4.49 -6.70 -6.61
N LEU A 335 3.86 -5.98 -7.53
CA LEU A 335 4.42 -5.60 -8.81
C LEU A 335 4.60 -4.09 -8.82
N TYR A 336 5.84 -3.63 -8.95
CA TYR A 336 6.20 -2.23 -8.85
C TYR A 336 6.79 -1.75 -10.18
N GLY A 337 6.26 -0.68 -10.74
CA GLY A 337 6.92 0.12 -11.76
C GLY A 337 7.66 1.28 -11.08
N GLU A 338 8.98 1.33 -11.21
CA GLU A 338 9.83 2.35 -10.60
C GLU A 338 10.62 3.10 -11.67
N VAL A 339 10.62 4.42 -11.59
CA VAL A 339 11.48 5.31 -12.38
C VAL A 339 12.47 5.96 -11.43
N ALA A 340 13.75 5.66 -11.64
CA ALA A 340 14.85 6.25 -10.89
C ALA A 340 15.70 7.14 -11.81
N PHE A 341 16.01 8.34 -11.34
CA PHE A 341 16.85 9.30 -12.05
C PHE A 341 18.27 9.18 -11.52
N ARG A 342 19.18 8.62 -12.31
CA ARG A 342 20.59 8.48 -11.91
C ARG A 342 21.36 9.73 -12.29
N GLN A 343 22.27 10.15 -11.41
CA GLN A 343 23.31 11.09 -11.82
C GLN A 343 24.25 10.42 -12.83
N GLY A 344 24.40 11.03 -14.00
CA GLY A 344 25.31 10.53 -15.02
C GLY A 344 26.78 10.59 -14.59
N SER A 345 27.60 9.71 -15.14
CA SER A 345 29.03 9.59 -14.81
C SER A 345 29.85 9.28 -16.04
N SER A 346 31.15 9.54 -15.99
CA SER A 346 32.09 9.14 -17.03
C SER A 346 33.30 8.42 -16.47
N VAL A 347 33.66 7.32 -17.14
CA VAL A 347 34.91 6.61 -16.89
C VAL A 347 35.77 6.72 -18.13
N THR A 348 36.98 7.23 -17.95
CA THR A 348 37.95 7.42 -19.01
C THR A 348 39.17 6.53 -18.78
N VAL A 349 39.66 5.89 -19.83
CA VAL A 349 40.90 5.09 -19.81
C VAL A 349 41.72 5.38 -21.05
N VAL A 350 43.02 5.61 -20.85
CA VAL A 350 43.98 5.79 -21.94
C VAL A 350 44.58 4.42 -22.25
N SER A 351 44.48 3.98 -23.50
CA SER A 351 45.18 2.78 -23.95
C SER A 351 46.69 3.03 -23.93
N PRO A 352 47.47 2.10 -23.34
CA PRO A 352 48.92 2.18 -23.37
C PRO A 352 49.53 1.84 -24.74
N ASN A 353 48.78 1.22 -25.66
CA ASN A 353 49.36 0.61 -26.87
C ASN A 353 48.96 1.31 -28.17
N THR A 354 47.82 2.00 -28.21
CA THR A 354 47.31 2.62 -29.45
C THR A 354 47.74 4.09 -29.57
N GLY A 355 48.92 4.45 -29.07
CA GLY A 355 49.40 5.83 -29.12
C GLY A 355 48.60 6.80 -28.26
N GLY A 356 48.01 6.35 -27.15
CA GLY A 356 47.27 7.19 -26.21
C GLY A 356 45.79 7.40 -26.54
N LEU A 357 45.16 6.49 -27.30
CA LEU A 357 43.71 6.55 -27.50
C LEU A 357 42.99 6.54 -26.16
N THR A 358 41.99 7.41 -26.03
CA THR A 358 41.25 7.60 -24.81
C THR A 358 39.83 7.06 -24.98
N TYR A 359 39.49 5.97 -24.30
CA TYR A 359 38.13 5.46 -24.25
C TYR A 359 37.37 6.14 -23.12
N THR A 360 36.16 6.63 -23.40
CA THR A 360 35.28 7.18 -22.36
C THR A 360 33.91 6.52 -22.41
N GLY A 361 33.49 5.90 -21.31
CA GLY A 361 32.12 5.40 -21.12
C GLY A 361 31.29 6.41 -20.33
N TRP A 362 30.04 6.65 -20.70
CA TRP A 362 29.15 7.63 -20.07
C TRP A 362 27.87 6.97 -19.57
N VAL A 363 27.60 7.00 -18.28
CA VAL A 363 26.24 6.70 -17.79
C VAL A 363 25.37 7.94 -18.04
N ASP A 364 24.33 7.78 -18.85
CA ASP A 364 23.39 8.87 -19.16
C ASP A 364 22.61 9.29 -17.90
N THR A 365 22.35 10.59 -17.75
CA THR A 365 21.52 11.16 -16.67
C THR A 365 20.02 10.89 -16.85
N ARG A 366 19.62 10.37 -18.02
CA ARG A 366 18.22 10.07 -18.33
C ARG A 366 17.59 9.13 -17.30
N PRO A 367 16.28 9.28 -17.04
CA PRO A 367 15.56 8.37 -16.15
C PRO A 367 15.69 6.93 -16.62
N THR A 368 16.16 6.08 -15.72
CA THR A 368 16.09 4.64 -15.88
C THR A 368 14.75 4.17 -15.33
N ALA A 369 13.85 3.76 -16.22
CA ALA A 369 12.60 3.10 -15.83
C ALA A 369 12.83 1.60 -15.73
N SER A 370 12.31 1.00 -14.67
CA SER A 370 12.33 -0.43 -14.43
C SER A 370 10.99 -0.93 -13.90
N ILE A 371 10.66 -2.18 -14.20
CA ILE A 371 9.60 -2.91 -13.49
C ILE A 371 10.28 -3.91 -12.58
N THR A 372 9.97 -3.81 -11.31
CA THR A 372 10.46 -4.67 -10.25
C THR A 372 9.30 -5.55 -9.77
N LEU A 373 9.42 -6.85 -9.99
CA LEU A 373 8.58 -7.81 -9.26
C LEU A 373 9.19 -8.01 -7.88
N ARG A 374 8.39 -7.91 -6.82
CA ARG A 374 8.85 -8.07 -5.44
C ARG A 374 7.95 -9.00 -4.65
N VAL A 375 8.58 -9.90 -3.90
CA VAL A 375 7.93 -10.69 -2.86
C VAL A 375 8.51 -10.24 -1.53
N SER A 376 7.63 -9.85 -0.60
CA SER A 376 7.99 -9.35 0.73
C SER A 376 7.38 -10.25 1.81
N VAL A 377 8.20 -10.66 2.78
CA VAL A 377 7.77 -11.43 3.95
C VAL A 377 7.92 -10.53 5.18
N PRO A 378 6.82 -10.05 5.79
CA PRO A 378 6.87 -9.37 7.08
C PRO A 378 7.31 -10.33 8.19
N PHE A 379 8.21 -9.90 9.08
CA PHE A 379 8.74 -10.75 10.16
C PHE A 379 8.82 -10.06 11.52
N GLY A 380 8.35 -8.82 11.63
CA GLY A 380 8.32 -8.10 12.89
C GLY A 380 7.38 -6.90 12.84
N ARG A 381 6.73 -6.63 13.98
CA ARG A 381 5.96 -5.41 14.22
C ARG A 381 6.46 -4.76 15.50
N GLY A 382 6.90 -3.51 15.38
CA GLY A 382 7.20 -2.66 16.52
C GLY A 382 6.15 -1.55 16.63
N ALA A 383 5.62 -1.31 17.83
CA ALA A 383 4.96 -0.05 18.11
C ALA A 383 6.07 0.99 18.30
N LEU A 384 6.25 1.89 17.32
CA LEU A 384 7.37 2.83 17.34
C LEU A 384 7.23 3.88 18.47
N PHE A 385 6.00 4.26 18.79
CA PHE A 385 5.70 5.17 19.89
C PHE A 385 4.33 4.80 20.48
N ARG A 386 4.30 4.50 21.78
CA ARG A 386 3.09 4.60 22.59
C ARG A 386 3.11 6.02 23.12
N ALA A 387 2.33 6.91 22.52
CA ALA A 387 2.08 8.21 23.12
C ALA A 387 1.13 7.94 24.29
N ASP A 388 1.67 7.93 25.51
CA ASP A 388 0.89 7.87 26.75
C ASP A 388 0.13 9.19 26.97
#